data_AF-A0A0J9EML3-F1
#
_entry.id   AF-A0A0J9EML3-F1
#
_cell.length_a   1.000
_cell.length_b   1.000
_cell.length_c   1.000
_cell.angle_alpha   90.00
_cell.angle_beta   90.00
_cell.angle_gamma   90.00
#
_symmetry.space_group_name_H-M   'P 1'
#
loop_
_entity.id
_entity.type
_entity.pdbx_description
1 polymer ?
#
loop_
_entity_poly.entity_id
_entity_poly.type
_entity_poly.pdbx_seq_one_letter_code
_entity_poly.pdbx_strand_id
1 'polypeptide(L)'
;MGGETTARQGEGKCLALMSIVHSRRKEDGRKNATVYGICSDGVEFYFLRIDHDSKYSRIGSGLDWNWGKSSEIISHIRNIMRLALEGTPMSTSTRVDQFP
;
A
#
# COMPACT_ATOMS: atom_id res chain seq x y z
N MET A 1 -6.32 6.63 -31.47
CA MET A 1 -6.08 5.59 -30.45
C MET A 1 -5.00 6.11 -29.52
N GLY A 2 -5.21 6.04 -28.19
CA GLY A 2 -4.21 6.46 -27.18
C GLY A 2 -4.81 7.23 -26.01
N GLY A 3 -5.79 6.65 -25.31
CA GLY A 3 -6.18 7.15 -24.00
C GLY A 3 -5.15 6.65 -22.99
N GLU A 4 -4.08 7.40 -22.80
CA GLU A 4 -3.06 7.06 -21.80
C GLU A 4 -3.73 7.07 -20.41
N THR A 5 -3.91 5.88 -19.84
CA THR A 5 -4.35 5.71 -18.45
C THR A 5 -3.23 6.18 -17.54
N THR A 6 -3.28 7.45 -17.13
CA THR A 6 -2.25 7.99 -16.22
C THR A 6 -2.39 7.39 -14.84
N ALA A 7 -1.30 7.33 -14.09
CA ALA A 7 -1.33 6.88 -12.69
C ALA A 7 -2.39 7.63 -11.87
N ARG A 8 -2.59 8.93 -12.12
CA ARG A 8 -3.62 9.74 -11.45
C ARG A 8 -5.05 9.25 -11.70
N GLN A 9 -5.36 8.75 -12.91
CA GLN A 9 -6.70 8.21 -13.21
C GLN A 9 -6.97 6.88 -12.49
N GLY A 10 -5.91 6.12 -12.18
CA GLY A 10 -6.00 4.87 -11.40
C GLY A 10 -6.21 5.07 -9.91
N GLU A 11 -6.01 6.28 -9.39
CA GLU A 11 -5.94 6.54 -7.96
C GLU A 11 -7.23 6.19 -7.21
N GLY A 12 -8.39 6.55 -7.78
CA GLY A 12 -9.69 6.22 -7.16
C GLY A 12 -9.93 4.71 -7.05
N LYS A 13 -9.51 3.94 -8.07
CA LYS A 13 -9.59 2.47 -8.04
C LYS A 13 -8.64 1.87 -7.01
N CYS A 14 -7.42 2.42 -6.91
CA CYS A 14 -6.47 2.04 -5.88
C CYS A 14 -7.04 2.29 -4.48
N LEU A 15 -7.59 3.49 -4.25
CA LEU A 15 -8.18 3.87 -2.97
C LEU A 15 -9.37 2.99 -2.60
N ALA A 16 -10.23 2.63 -3.56
CA ALA A 16 -11.33 1.70 -3.33
C ALA A 16 -10.83 0.34 -2.83
N LEU A 17 -9.83 -0.25 -3.48
CA LEU A 17 -9.22 -1.52 -3.05
C LEU A 17 -8.59 -1.40 -1.66
N MET A 18 -7.86 -0.31 -1.40
CA MET A 18 -7.28 -0.05 -0.08
C MET A 18 -8.35 0.05 1.02
N SER A 19 -9.48 0.70 0.72
CA SER A 19 -10.59 0.90 1.66
C SER A 19 -11.24 -0.42 2.07
N ILE A 20 -11.37 -1.38 1.15
CA ILE A 20 -11.88 -2.73 1.46
C ILE A 20 -10.99 -3.42 2.49
N VAL A 21 -9.67 -3.39 2.27
CA VAL A 21 -8.68 -3.97 3.19
C VAL A 21 -8.70 -3.26 4.55
N HIS A 22 -8.79 -1.93 4.54
CA HIS A 22 -8.85 -1.11 5.75
C HIS A 22 -10.09 -1.41 6.59
N SER A 23 -11.28 -1.40 5.97
CA SER A 23 -12.55 -1.73 6.64
C SER A 23 -12.47 -3.10 7.28
N ARG A 24 -11.96 -4.11 6.57
CA ARG A 24 -11.81 -5.46 7.12
C ARG A 24 -10.87 -5.51 8.33
N ARG A 25 -9.75 -4.77 8.30
CA ARG A 25 -8.83 -4.67 9.45
C ARG A 25 -9.48 -4.00 10.65
N LYS A 26 -10.36 -3.00 10.45
CA LYS A 26 -11.12 -2.36 11.53
C LYS A 26 -12.17 -3.30 12.12
N GLU A 27 -12.91 -4.02 11.27
CA GLU A 27 -13.88 -5.05 11.68
C GLU A 27 -13.22 -6.16 12.52
N ASP A 28 -12.04 -6.62 12.10
CA ASP A 28 -11.24 -7.63 12.83
C ASP A 28 -10.59 -7.07 14.12
N GLY A 29 -10.79 -5.79 14.47
CA GLY A 29 -10.22 -5.17 15.67
C GLY A 29 -8.68 -5.09 15.66
N ARG A 30 -8.05 -5.03 14.48
CA ARG A 30 -6.57 -5.01 14.38
C ARG A 30 -6.00 -3.77 15.06
N LYS A 31 -4.96 -3.98 15.88
CA LYS A 31 -4.20 -2.89 16.54
C LYS A 31 -3.67 -1.84 15.55
N ASN A 32 -3.37 -2.26 14.33
CA ASN A 32 -3.03 -1.37 13.23
C ASN A 32 -3.88 -1.73 12.00
N ALA A 33 -4.65 -0.75 11.52
CA ALA A 33 -5.50 -0.88 10.35
C ALA A 33 -4.96 -0.04 9.17
N THR A 34 -3.78 0.56 9.31
CA THR A 34 -3.16 1.38 8.28
C THR A 34 -2.93 0.54 7.02
N VAL A 35 -3.33 1.05 5.86
CA VAL A 35 -3.11 0.43 4.55
C VAL A 35 -2.33 1.40 3.68
N TYR A 36 -1.33 0.88 2.98
CA TYR A 36 -0.54 1.62 1.99
C TYR A 36 -0.87 1.09 0.60
N GLY A 37 -0.84 1.97 -0.40
CA GLY A 37 -1.07 1.63 -1.79
C GLY A 37 -0.14 2.40 -2.72
N ILE A 38 0.05 1.87 -3.91
CA ILE A 38 0.84 2.48 -4.97
C ILE A 38 -0.04 2.51 -6.21
N CYS A 39 -0.18 3.69 -6.80
CA CYS A 39 -0.81 3.86 -8.09
C CYS A 39 0.24 4.35 -9.10
N SER A 40 0.42 3.60 -10.19
CA SER A 40 1.45 3.89 -11.18
C SER A 40 1.07 3.37 -12.56
N ASP A 41 1.55 4.06 -13.59
CA ASP A 41 1.55 3.65 -15.00
C ASP A 41 2.95 3.25 -15.49
N GLY A 42 3.91 3.13 -14.56
CA GLY A 42 5.32 2.85 -14.84
C GLY A 42 6.19 4.10 -15.04
N VAL A 43 5.59 5.28 -15.21
CA VAL A 43 6.29 6.56 -15.30
C VAL A 43 5.99 7.42 -14.06
N GLU A 44 4.71 7.67 -13.80
CA GLU A 44 4.26 8.38 -12.60
C GLU A 44 3.97 7.41 -11.45
N PHE A 45 4.29 7.82 -10.23
CA PHE A 45 4.06 7.04 -9.01
C PHE A 45 3.38 7.90 -7.94
N TYR A 46 2.22 7.46 -7.48
CA TYR A 46 1.50 8.04 -6.35
C TYR A 46 1.47 7.04 -5.19
N PHE A 47 1.99 7.46 -4.05
CA PHE A 47 2.03 6.67 -2.82
C PHE A 47 0.89 7.11 -1.90
N LEU A 48 -0.01 6.19 -1.58
CA LEU A 48 -1.24 6.45 -0.86
C LEU A 48 -1.21 5.79 0.53
N ARG A 49 -1.88 6.41 1.49
CA ARG A 49 -2.06 5.89 2.85
C ARG A 49 -3.50 6.11 3.30
N ILE A 50 -4.12 5.06 3.84
CA ILE A 50 -5.26 5.20 4.76
C ILE A 50 -4.71 4.83 6.13
N ASP A 51 -4.76 5.75 7.08
CA ASP A 51 -4.25 5.48 8.42
C ASP A 51 -5.24 4.73 9.32
N HIS A 52 -4.81 4.40 10.54
CA HIS A 52 -5.66 3.67 11.49
C HIS A 52 -6.97 4.41 11.82
N ASP A 53 -6.97 5.74 11.74
CA ASP A 53 -8.10 6.62 12.01
C ASP A 53 -8.95 6.88 10.75
N SER A 54 -8.75 6.07 9.71
CA SER A 54 -9.45 6.15 8.42
C SER A 54 -9.19 7.45 7.65
N LYS A 55 -8.10 8.16 7.94
CA LYS A 55 -7.71 9.36 7.18
C LYS A 55 -6.88 8.98 5.97
N TYR A 56 -7.31 9.45 4.81
CA TYR A 56 -6.57 9.34 3.57
C TYR A 56 -5.50 10.43 3.46
N SER A 57 -4.32 10.06 2.97
CA SER A 57 -3.28 11.00 2.56
C SER A 57 -2.41 10.45 1.43
N ARG A 58 -1.74 11.36 0.71
CA ARG A 58 -0.62 11.04 -0.19
C ARG A 58 0.70 11.22 0.56
N ILE A 59 1.64 10.31 0.30
CA ILE A 59 3.01 10.43 0.77
C ILE A 59 3.77 11.27 -0.26
N GLY A 60 3.89 12.58 0.00
CA GLY A 60 4.56 13.51 -0.91
C GLY A 60 3.75 13.82 -2.18
N SER A 61 4.44 14.39 -3.17
CA SER A 61 3.90 14.62 -4.52
C SER A 61 4.01 13.36 -5.39
N GLY A 62 3.35 13.37 -6.56
CA GLY A 62 3.63 12.36 -7.59
C GLY A 62 5.11 12.39 -7.97
N LEU A 63 5.72 11.22 -8.12
CA LEU A 63 7.10 11.05 -8.53
C LEU A 63 7.16 10.53 -9.96
N ASP A 64 8.11 11.03 -10.74
CA ASP A 64 8.30 10.63 -12.13
C ASP A 64 9.63 9.87 -12.29
N TRP A 65 9.54 8.65 -12.82
CA TRP A 65 10.68 7.76 -13.01
C TRP A 65 11.74 8.35 -13.95
N ASN A 66 11.31 9.02 -15.01
CA ASN A 66 12.17 9.58 -16.05
C ASN A 66 12.82 10.90 -15.61
N TRP A 67 12.30 11.57 -14.59
CA TRP A 67 12.84 12.83 -14.06
C TRP A 67 13.71 12.65 -12.82
N GLY A 68 14.48 11.57 -12.77
CA GLY A 68 15.51 11.36 -11.74
C GLY A 68 14.96 11.04 -10.35
N LYS A 69 13.67 10.73 -10.21
CA LYS A 69 13.05 10.35 -8.92
C LYS A 69 13.06 8.85 -8.63
N SER A 70 13.77 8.05 -9.45
CA SER A 70 13.84 6.60 -9.28
C SER A 70 14.33 6.16 -7.90
N SER A 71 15.32 6.83 -7.31
CA SER A 71 15.81 6.51 -5.96
C SER A 71 14.74 6.76 -4.88
N GLU A 72 14.00 7.87 -4.97
CA GLU A 72 12.89 8.20 -4.07
C GLU A 72 11.74 7.19 -4.24
N ILE A 73 11.39 6.83 -5.48
CA ILE A 73 10.37 5.82 -5.80
C ILE A 73 10.74 4.48 -5.14
N ILE A 74 11.96 3.99 -5.37
CA ILE A 74 12.43 2.72 -4.78
C ILE A 74 12.46 2.80 -3.25
N SER A 75 12.86 3.94 -2.68
CA SER A 75 12.85 4.15 -1.23
C SER A 75 11.44 4.03 -0.65
N HIS A 76 10.44 4.67 -1.27
CA HIS A 76 9.04 4.57 -0.84
C HIS A 76 8.50 3.15 -0.96
N ILE A 77 8.78 2.45 -2.07
CA ILE A 77 8.39 1.05 -2.26
C ILE A 77 8.98 0.17 -1.13
N ARG A 78 10.28 0.31 -0.85
CA ARG A 78 10.97 -0.42 0.23
C ARG A 78 10.36 -0.13 1.60
N ASN A 79 10.06 1.13 1.88
CA ASN A 79 9.44 1.51 3.16
C ASN A 79 8.04 0.92 3.31
N ILE A 80 7.22 0.96 2.26
CA ILE A 80 5.88 0.34 2.27
C ILE A 80 5.96 -1.17 2.46
N MET A 81 6.86 -1.86 1.76
CA MET A 81 7.07 -3.30 1.94
C MET A 81 7.47 -3.63 3.38
N ARG A 82 8.40 -2.87 3.97
CA ARG A 82 8.80 -3.04 5.38
C ARG A 82 7.61 -2.87 6.32
N LEU A 83 6.82 -1.81 6.14
CA LEU A 83 5.62 -1.55 6.95
C LEU A 83 4.55 -2.63 6.79
N ALA A 84 4.40 -3.19 5.59
CA ALA A 84 3.49 -4.30 5.34
C ALA A 84 3.95 -5.58 6.05
N LEU A 85 5.26 -5.87 6.05
CA LEU A 85 5.84 -7.01 6.77
C LEU A 85 5.66 -6.88 8.28
N GLU A 86 5.86 -5.69 8.85
CA GLU A 86 5.64 -5.42 10.27
C GLU A 86 4.16 -5.54 10.68
N GLY A 87 3.23 -5.24 9.76
CA GLY A 87 1.79 -5.31 9.99
C GLY A 87 1.16 -6.67 9.75
N THR A 88 1.90 -7.63 9.18
CA THR A 88 1.39 -8.97 8.90
C THR A 88 1.77 -9.88 10.07
N PRO A 89 0.82 -10.49 10.80
CA PRO A 89 1.16 -11.60 11.69
C PRO A 89 1.66 -12.71 10.77
N MET A 90 2.97 -12.96 10.78
CA MET A 90 3.52 -14.13 10.10
C MET A 90 3.09 -15.34 10.92
N SER A 91 1.93 -15.91 10.57
CA SER A 91 1.47 -17.18 11.11
C SER A 91 2.34 -18.29 10.51
N THR A 92 3.60 -18.38 10.93
CA THR A 92 4.31 -19.65 10.83
C THR A 92 3.59 -20.58 11.80
N SER A 93 2.65 -21.37 11.28
CA SER A 93 2.10 -22.51 12.01
C SER A 93 3.23 -23.54 12.17
N THR A 94 4.13 -23.33 13.12
CA THR A 94 4.88 -24.44 13.70
C THR A 94 3.87 -25.26 14.49
N ARG A 95 3.28 -26.24 13.79
CA ARG A 95 2.51 -27.33 14.38
C ARG A 95 3.52 -28.20 15.13
N VAL A 96 3.92 -27.74 16.31
CA VAL A 96 4.68 -28.53 17.27
C VAL A 96 3.66 -29.13 18.23
N ASP A 97 3.72 -30.45 18.34
CA ASP A 97 3.15 -31.30 19.39
C ASP A 97 1.64 -31.61 19.34
N GLN A 98 1.34 -32.69 18.63
CA GLN A 98 0.44 -33.71 19.16
C GLN A 98 0.76 -35.06 18.51
N PHE A 99 1.61 -35.85 19.17
CA PHE A 99 1.58 -37.30 19.07
C PHE A 99 1.28 -37.86 20.47
N PRO A 100 0.45 -38.92 20.55
CA PRO A 100 -0.07 -39.46 21.80
C PRO A 100 0.98 -40.14 22.66
#